data_AF-G5RSC2-F1
#
_entry.id   AF-G5RSC2-F1
#
_cell.length_a   1.000
_cell.length_b   1.000
_cell.length_c   1.000
_cell.angle_alpha   90.00
_cell.angle_beta   90.00
_cell.angle_gamma   90.00
#
_symmetry.space_group_name_H-M   'P 1'
#
loop_
_entity.id
_entity.type
_entity.pdbx_description
1 polymer ?
#
loop_
_entity_poly.entity_id
_entity_poly.type
_entity_poly.pdbx_seq_one_letter_code
_entity_poly.pdbx_strand_id
1 'polypeptide(L)'
;MLAQAQRLRAQGLDVVIGVVETHGRKETAALLDGLTILPPKRHSHRGRQIREFDLDAALARRPALILMDELAHSNAPGSRHPKRWQDIEELLEAGIDVFTTVNVQHLESLNDVVSGVTGIQVRETVPDPFFDAADEVVLVDLPPDDLRQRLNEGKVYIAGQAERAIEHFFRKGNLIALRELALRRTADRVDDQMRAWPGARIRAKKNAPGARIRAKKKYGIPAMRFYCVSGITPAAKNWCVPRRVWPPGSAASGTPSMSKRQRYTAYRKSNDGPF
;
A
#
# COMPACT_ATOMS: atom_id res chain seq x y z
N MET A 1 -5.48 1.63 0.01
CA MET A 1 -5.67 2.41 -1.22
C MET A 1 -7.15 2.64 -1.56
N LEU A 2 -7.92 1.62 -1.98
CA LEU A 2 -9.28 1.78 -2.51
C LEU A 2 -10.29 2.44 -1.57
N ALA A 3 -10.28 2.09 -0.28
CA ALA A 3 -11.14 2.75 0.70
C ALA A 3 -10.88 4.27 0.81
N GLN A 4 -9.62 4.69 0.65
CA GLN A 4 -9.27 6.12 0.64
C GLN A 4 -9.70 6.78 -0.67
N ALA A 5 -9.54 6.09 -1.80
CA ALA A 5 -10.02 6.57 -3.10
C ALA A 5 -11.53 6.82 -3.10
N GLN A 6 -12.32 5.90 -2.54
CA GLN A 6 -13.77 6.07 -2.39
C GLN A 6 -14.14 7.26 -1.49
N ARG A 7 -13.40 7.48 -0.40
CA ARG A 7 -13.61 8.67 0.46
C ARG A 7 -13.33 9.97 -0.29
N LEU A 8 -12.23 10.05 -1.04
CA LEU A 8 -11.87 11.23 -1.82
C LEU A 8 -12.86 11.50 -2.96
N ARG A 9 -13.31 10.44 -3.64
CA ARG A 9 -14.39 10.52 -4.64
C ARG A 9 -15.68 11.06 -4.02
N ALA A 10 -16.07 10.56 -2.85
CA ALA A 10 -17.26 11.04 -2.14
C ALA A 10 -17.16 12.52 -1.70
N GLN A 11 -15.93 13.05 -1.59
CA GLN A 11 -15.66 14.47 -1.34
C GLN A 11 -15.62 15.30 -2.64
N GLY A 12 -15.88 14.69 -3.81
CA GLY A 12 -15.90 15.36 -5.11
C GLY A 12 -14.57 15.39 -5.85
N LEU A 13 -13.54 14.67 -5.37
CA LEU A 13 -12.27 14.57 -6.10
C LEU A 13 -12.45 13.71 -7.36
N ASP A 14 -11.84 14.13 -8.47
CA ASP A 14 -11.79 13.33 -9.69
C ASP A 14 -10.77 12.20 -9.57
N VAL A 15 -11.28 11.00 -9.26
CA VAL A 15 -10.48 9.79 -9.03
C VAL A 15 -10.67 8.78 -10.16
N VAL A 16 -9.56 8.32 -10.73
CA VAL A 16 -9.51 7.33 -11.82
C VAL A 16 -8.72 6.11 -11.41
N ILE A 17 -9.18 4.94 -11.83
CA ILE A 17 -8.41 3.70 -11.82
C ILE A 17 -7.64 3.61 -13.13
N GLY A 18 -6.30 3.68 -13.05
CA GLY A 18 -5.43 3.31 -14.15
C GLY A 18 -5.23 1.80 -14.19
N VAL A 19 -4.70 1.25 -13.09
CA VAL A 19 -4.55 -0.20 -12.88
C VAL A 19 -4.89 -0.54 -11.44
N VAL A 20 -5.81 -1.49 -11.24
CA VAL A 20 -6.07 -2.09 -9.93
C VAL A 20 -6.27 -3.59 -10.10
N GLU A 21 -5.53 -4.35 -9.30
CA GLU A 21 -5.58 -5.80 -9.29
C GLU A 21 -6.42 -6.31 -8.11
N THR A 22 -7.61 -6.81 -8.42
CA THR A 22 -8.52 -7.37 -7.41
C THR A 22 -8.09 -8.76 -6.96
N HIS A 23 -7.36 -9.49 -7.81
CA HIS A 23 -6.96 -10.89 -7.64
C HIS A 23 -8.15 -11.80 -7.27
N GLY A 24 -9.31 -11.59 -7.91
CA GLY A 24 -10.52 -12.40 -7.70
C GLY A 24 -11.28 -12.13 -6.40
N ARG A 25 -10.83 -11.16 -5.59
CA ARG A 25 -11.49 -10.84 -4.31
C ARG A 25 -12.73 -9.97 -4.53
N LYS A 26 -13.91 -10.56 -4.26
CA LYS A 26 -15.21 -9.88 -4.37
C LYS A 26 -15.29 -8.59 -3.55
N GLU A 27 -14.75 -8.60 -2.33
CA GLU A 27 -14.70 -7.42 -1.45
C GLU A 27 -13.87 -6.27 -2.04
N THR A 28 -12.80 -6.59 -2.78
CA THR A 28 -11.96 -5.59 -3.46
C THR A 28 -12.64 -5.08 -4.72
N ALA A 29 -13.27 -5.98 -5.48
CA ALA A 29 -14.03 -5.63 -6.68
C ALA A 29 -15.19 -4.66 -6.34
N ALA A 30 -15.90 -4.90 -5.24
CA ALA A 30 -16.98 -4.01 -4.78
C ALA A 30 -16.48 -2.59 -4.46
N LEU A 31 -15.21 -2.42 -4.04
CA LEU A 31 -14.65 -1.08 -3.82
C LEU A 31 -14.27 -0.35 -5.11
N LEU A 32 -14.32 -1.01 -6.27
CA LEU A 32 -14.18 -0.35 -7.57
C LEU A 32 -15.49 0.30 -8.02
N ASP A 33 -16.62 -0.10 -7.46
CA ASP A 33 -17.93 0.35 -7.92
C ASP A 33 -18.06 1.89 -7.84
N GLY A 34 -18.40 2.46 -8.99
CA GLY A 34 -18.56 3.90 -9.20
C GLY A 34 -17.25 4.70 -9.33
N LEU A 35 -16.07 4.09 -9.21
CA LEU A 35 -14.82 4.73 -9.63
C LEU A 35 -14.70 4.67 -11.16
N THR A 36 -14.23 5.75 -11.77
CA THR A 36 -13.98 5.78 -13.21
C THR A 36 -12.79 4.89 -13.53
N ILE A 37 -12.93 3.95 -14.47
CA ILE A 37 -11.84 3.07 -14.91
C ILE A 37 -11.35 3.52 -16.27
N LEU A 38 -10.05 3.77 -16.40
CA LEU A 38 -9.42 4.05 -17.68
C LEU A 38 -9.35 2.76 -18.52
N PRO A 39 -9.84 2.75 -19.77
CA PRO A 39 -9.70 1.59 -20.64
C PRO A 39 -8.21 1.27 -20.87
N PRO A 40 -7.77 0.00 -20.71
CA PRO A 40 -6.39 -0.35 -20.96
C PRO A 40 -6.07 -0.41 -22.45
N LYS A 41 -4.84 -0.05 -22.79
CA LYS A 41 -4.27 -0.15 -24.14
C LYS A 41 -4.00 -1.61 -24.47
N ARG A 42 -4.40 -2.05 -25.66
CA ARG A 42 -4.16 -3.43 -26.12
C ARG A 42 -2.90 -3.47 -26.96
N HIS A 43 -1.93 -4.27 -26.54
CA HIS A 43 -0.69 -4.53 -27.26
C HIS A 43 -0.72 -5.95 -27.82
N SER A 44 -0.33 -6.14 -29.08
CA SER A 44 -0.08 -7.47 -29.64
C SER A 44 1.40 -7.78 -29.46
N HIS A 45 1.72 -8.81 -28.68
CA HIS A 45 3.10 -9.26 -28.49
C HIS A 45 3.17 -10.79 -28.65
N ARG A 46 3.99 -11.25 -29.61
CA ARG A 46 4.17 -12.69 -29.93
C ARG A 46 2.84 -13.44 -30.11
N GLY A 47 1.86 -12.81 -30.77
CA GLY A 47 0.54 -13.40 -31.02
C GLY A 47 -0.42 -13.43 -29.84
N ARG A 48 -0.05 -12.89 -28.66
CA ARG A 48 -0.93 -12.72 -27.50
C ARG A 48 -1.32 -11.25 -27.36
N GLN A 49 -2.59 -11.01 -27.01
CA GLN A 49 -3.03 -9.67 -26.61
C GLN A 49 -2.70 -9.45 -25.14
N ILE A 50 -1.86 -8.45 -24.89
CA ILE A 50 -1.52 -7.95 -23.56
C ILE A 50 -2.30 -6.68 -23.34
N ARG A 51 -2.95 -6.56 -22.17
CA ARG A 51 -3.63 -5.33 -21.74
C ARG A 51 -2.67 -4.60 -20.83
N GLU A 52 -2.33 -3.36 -21.18
CA GLU A 52 -1.48 -2.50 -20.36
C GLU A 52 -2.17 -1.18 -20.06
N PHE A 53 -1.61 -0.47 -19.08
CA PHE A 53 -2.04 0.88 -18.76
C PHE A 53 -1.88 1.83 -19.95
N ASP A 54 -2.91 2.64 -20.22
CA ASP A 54 -2.84 3.67 -21.26
C ASP A 54 -2.37 5.01 -20.67
N LEU A 55 -1.05 5.19 -20.61
CA LEU A 55 -0.44 6.41 -20.09
C LEU A 55 -0.86 7.66 -20.87
N ASP A 56 -0.92 7.57 -22.21
CA ASP A 56 -1.27 8.70 -23.07
C ASP A 56 -2.71 9.16 -22.79
N ALA A 57 -3.64 8.22 -22.65
CA ALA A 57 -5.02 8.53 -22.30
C ALA A 57 -5.15 9.13 -20.88
N ALA A 58 -4.35 8.67 -19.92
CA ALA A 58 -4.34 9.22 -18.57
C ALA A 58 -3.83 10.68 -18.57
N LEU A 59 -2.74 10.95 -19.29
CA LEU A 59 -2.17 12.29 -19.44
C LEU A 59 -3.12 13.24 -20.16
N ALA A 60 -3.82 12.76 -21.20
CA ALA A 60 -4.83 13.57 -21.89
C ALA A 60 -6.04 13.88 -20.99
N ARG A 61 -6.46 12.92 -20.16
CA ARG A 61 -7.61 13.08 -19.25
C ARG A 61 -7.32 14.00 -18.07
N ARG A 62 -6.07 14.02 -17.58
CA ARG A 62 -5.62 14.81 -16.41
C ARG A 62 -6.51 14.65 -15.16
N PRO A 63 -6.69 13.42 -14.64
CA PRO A 63 -7.39 13.24 -13.35
C PRO A 63 -6.70 14.03 -12.23
N ALA A 64 -7.46 14.36 -11.18
CA ALA A 64 -6.87 14.86 -9.95
C ALA A 64 -6.07 13.76 -9.24
N LEU A 65 -6.58 12.52 -9.23
CA LEU A 65 -5.93 11.35 -8.64
C LEU A 65 -6.09 10.11 -9.54
N ILE A 66 -4.99 9.38 -9.74
CA ILE A 66 -5.00 8.07 -10.42
C ILE A 66 -4.48 6.94 -9.51
N LEU A 67 -5.16 5.79 -9.56
CA LEU A 67 -4.78 4.57 -8.84
C LEU A 67 -3.97 3.66 -9.77
N MET A 68 -2.77 3.32 -9.34
CA MET A 68 -1.78 2.56 -10.11
C MET A 68 -1.22 1.43 -9.25
N ASP A 69 -1.80 0.25 -9.27
CA ASP A 69 -1.27 -0.91 -8.53
C ASP A 69 0.10 -1.37 -9.05
N GLU A 70 0.80 -2.15 -8.20
CA GLU A 70 2.06 -2.85 -8.55
C GLU A 70 3.16 -1.93 -9.11
N LEU A 71 3.68 -1.05 -8.25
CA LEU A 71 4.71 -0.09 -8.62
C LEU A 71 5.94 -0.70 -9.33
N ALA A 72 6.31 -1.91 -8.93
CA ALA A 72 7.46 -2.63 -9.44
C ALA A 72 7.25 -3.28 -10.82
N HIS A 73 6.01 -3.28 -11.34
CA HIS A 73 5.65 -3.97 -12.57
C HIS A 73 6.55 -3.57 -13.75
N SER A 74 6.92 -4.57 -14.55
CA SER A 74 7.62 -4.40 -15.82
C SER A 74 6.60 -4.31 -16.94
N ASN A 75 6.55 -3.17 -17.61
CA ASN A 75 5.58 -2.94 -18.67
C ASN A 75 5.84 -3.84 -19.88
N ALA A 76 4.79 -4.14 -20.65
CA ALA A 76 4.91 -4.94 -21.85
C ALA A 76 5.94 -4.38 -22.85
N PRO A 77 6.66 -5.23 -23.61
CA PRO A 77 7.59 -4.79 -24.64
C PRO A 77 6.91 -3.88 -25.67
N GLY A 78 7.56 -2.75 -26.00
CA GLY A 78 7.01 -1.72 -26.88
C GLY A 78 6.17 -0.65 -26.18
N SER A 79 6.05 -0.72 -24.85
CA SER A 79 5.56 0.40 -24.04
C SER A 79 6.55 1.57 -24.06
N ARG A 80 6.06 2.78 -23.82
CA ARG A 80 6.88 4.01 -23.77
C ARG A 80 7.99 3.90 -22.73
N HIS A 81 7.67 3.37 -21.55
CA HIS A 81 8.63 3.09 -20.50
C HIS A 81 8.69 1.60 -20.17
N PRO A 82 9.87 1.06 -19.82
CA PRO A 82 10.02 -0.33 -19.42
C PRO A 82 9.43 -0.64 -18.02
N LYS A 83 9.30 0.35 -17.14
CA LYS A 83 8.82 0.15 -15.76
C LYS A 83 7.64 1.05 -15.43
N ARG A 84 6.66 0.53 -14.67
CA ARG A 84 5.48 1.29 -14.25
C ARG A 84 5.81 2.50 -13.38
N TRP A 85 6.86 2.43 -12.57
CA TRP A 85 7.30 3.58 -11.78
C TRP A 85 7.70 4.79 -12.65
N GLN A 86 8.15 4.56 -13.90
CA GLN A 86 8.45 5.64 -14.86
C GLN A 86 7.17 6.22 -15.48
N ASP A 87 6.13 5.41 -15.71
CA ASP A 87 4.82 5.94 -16.09
C ASP A 87 4.26 6.83 -14.98
N ILE A 88 4.45 6.41 -13.73
CA ILE A 88 4.05 7.17 -12.56
C ILE A 88 4.87 8.46 -12.43
N GLU A 89 6.17 8.43 -12.71
CA GLU A 89 7.02 9.62 -12.77
C GLU A 89 6.46 10.66 -13.75
N GLU A 90 6.10 10.24 -14.98
CA GLU A 90 5.51 11.14 -15.98
C GLU A 90 4.12 11.67 -15.55
N LEU A 91 3.30 10.85 -14.90
CA LEU A 91 2.01 11.30 -14.35
C LEU A 91 2.21 12.39 -13.29
N LEU A 92 3.19 12.20 -12.40
CA LEU A 92 3.55 13.18 -11.38
C LEU A 92 4.10 14.46 -12.03
N GLU A 93 4.97 14.38 -13.03
CA GLU A 93 5.44 15.56 -13.77
C GLU A 93 4.30 16.36 -14.43
N ALA A 94 3.22 15.67 -14.85
CA ALA A 94 2.03 16.28 -15.43
C ALA A 94 1.06 16.92 -14.42
N GLY A 95 1.35 16.84 -13.11
CA GLY A 95 0.48 17.40 -12.07
C GLY A 95 -0.62 16.47 -11.58
N ILE A 96 -0.52 15.16 -11.82
CA ILE A 96 -1.53 14.17 -11.43
C ILE A 96 -1.10 13.46 -10.14
N ASP A 97 -1.95 13.45 -9.11
CA ASP A 97 -1.65 12.71 -7.88
C ASP A 97 -1.73 11.20 -8.16
N VAL A 98 -0.85 10.42 -7.51
CA VAL A 98 -0.80 8.97 -7.71
C VAL A 98 -0.90 8.23 -6.38
N PHE A 99 -1.85 7.29 -6.30
CA PHE A 99 -1.83 6.24 -5.30
C PHE A 99 -1.33 4.94 -5.92
N THR A 100 -0.34 4.32 -5.30
CA THR A 100 0.20 3.04 -5.77
C THR A 100 0.50 2.08 -4.62
N THR A 101 0.73 0.81 -4.96
CA THR A 101 1.04 -0.25 -4.02
C THR A 101 2.35 -0.91 -4.36
N VAL A 102 3.17 -1.21 -3.35
CA VAL A 102 4.43 -1.93 -3.53
C VAL A 102 4.65 -2.88 -2.36
N ASN A 103 5.25 -4.03 -2.65
CA ASN A 103 5.76 -4.94 -1.63
C ASN A 103 7.24 -4.66 -1.39
N VAL A 104 7.68 -4.72 -0.12
CA VAL A 104 9.05 -4.36 0.27
C VAL A 104 10.14 -5.14 -0.49
N GLN A 105 9.81 -6.36 -0.95
CA GLN A 105 10.71 -7.22 -1.70
C GLN A 105 11.21 -6.64 -3.02
N HIS A 106 10.52 -5.64 -3.56
CA HIS A 106 10.85 -5.03 -4.84
C HIS A 106 11.78 -3.83 -4.72
N LEU A 107 12.12 -3.38 -3.50
CA LEU A 107 13.08 -2.29 -3.34
C LEU A 107 14.49 -2.80 -3.66
N GLU A 108 15.22 -2.03 -4.47
CA GLU A 108 16.53 -2.44 -4.98
C GLU A 108 17.52 -2.79 -3.87
N SER A 109 17.57 -1.95 -2.83
CA SER A 109 18.44 -2.13 -1.66
C SER A 109 18.16 -3.41 -0.86
N LEU A 110 16.99 -4.02 -1.01
CA LEU A 110 16.56 -5.17 -0.22
C LEU A 110 16.64 -6.49 -1.00
N ASN A 111 16.95 -6.47 -2.29
CA ASN A 111 16.99 -7.67 -3.13
C ASN A 111 17.91 -8.77 -2.59
N ASP A 112 19.13 -8.42 -2.20
CA ASP A 112 20.12 -9.41 -1.75
C ASP A 112 19.68 -10.06 -0.43
N VAL A 113 19.13 -9.26 0.50
CA VAL A 113 18.61 -9.75 1.77
C VAL A 113 17.39 -10.65 1.55
N VAL A 114 16.46 -10.22 0.69
CA VAL A 114 15.26 -10.98 0.34
C VAL A 114 15.63 -12.29 -0.35
N SER A 115 16.58 -12.26 -1.28
CA SER A 115 17.09 -13.46 -1.97
C SER A 115 17.76 -14.42 -0.98
N GLY A 116 18.58 -13.92 -0.06
CA GLY A 116 19.21 -14.72 0.99
C GLY A 116 18.21 -15.37 1.96
N VAL A 117 17.12 -14.70 2.27
CA VAL A 117 16.05 -15.22 3.15
C VAL A 117 15.14 -16.21 2.41
N THR A 118 14.71 -15.88 1.19
CA THR A 118 13.66 -16.62 0.48
C THR A 118 14.18 -17.65 -0.51
N GLY A 119 15.45 -17.54 -0.93
CA GLY A 119 16.02 -18.30 -2.04
C GLY A 119 15.48 -17.91 -3.42
N ILE A 120 14.69 -16.83 -3.50
CA ILE A 120 14.01 -16.39 -4.73
C ILE A 120 14.60 -15.05 -5.15
N GLN A 121 15.08 -15.00 -6.40
CA GLN A 121 15.55 -13.76 -7.00
C GLN A 121 14.36 -12.92 -7.48
N VAL A 122 14.24 -11.71 -6.95
CA VAL A 122 13.24 -10.73 -7.38
C VAL A 122 13.78 -9.98 -8.61
N ARG A 123 13.08 -10.10 -9.74
CA ARG A 123 13.48 -9.46 -11.01
C ARG A 123 12.84 -8.11 -11.24
N GLU A 124 11.68 -7.91 -10.64
CA GLU A 124 10.93 -6.66 -10.77
C GLU A 124 11.29 -5.75 -9.61
N THR A 125 12.00 -4.66 -9.91
CA THR A 125 12.55 -3.78 -8.89
C THR A 125 12.09 -2.33 -9.04
N VAL A 126 12.20 -1.58 -7.95
CA VAL A 126 11.96 -0.14 -7.84
C VAL A 126 13.18 0.50 -7.17
N PRO A 127 13.76 1.55 -7.77
CA PRO A 127 14.84 2.29 -7.15
C PRO A 127 14.43 2.91 -5.81
N ASP A 128 15.28 2.75 -4.80
CA ASP A 128 15.07 3.35 -3.48
C ASP A 128 14.84 4.87 -3.52
N PRO A 129 15.58 5.67 -4.32
CA PRO A 129 15.32 7.12 -4.41
C PRO A 129 13.90 7.46 -4.86
N PHE A 130 13.33 6.67 -5.75
CA PHE A 130 11.95 6.86 -6.21
C PHE A 130 10.95 6.53 -5.08
N PHE A 131 11.22 5.47 -4.30
CA PHE A 131 10.44 5.16 -3.12
C PHE A 131 10.56 6.25 -2.03
N ASP A 132 11.76 6.80 -1.84
CA ASP A 132 12.03 7.81 -0.84
C ASP A 132 11.47 9.19 -1.21
N ALA A 133 11.25 9.45 -2.50
CA ALA A 133 10.68 10.71 -2.99
C ALA A 133 9.16 10.86 -2.75
N ALA A 134 8.43 9.80 -2.37
CA ALA A 134 6.99 9.95 -2.10
C ALA A 134 6.71 11.00 -1.02
N ASP A 135 5.51 11.56 -1.02
CA ASP A 135 5.05 12.43 0.06
C ASP A 135 4.67 11.62 1.30
N GLU A 136 4.05 10.46 1.09
CA GLU A 136 3.58 9.62 2.18
C GLU A 136 3.68 8.13 1.88
N VAL A 137 4.08 7.37 2.89
CA VAL A 137 4.10 5.91 2.87
C VAL A 137 3.22 5.40 4.00
N VAL A 138 2.23 4.58 3.64
CA VAL A 138 1.38 3.88 4.60
C VAL A 138 1.75 2.40 4.59
N LEU A 139 2.24 1.90 5.72
CA LEU A 139 2.49 0.48 5.92
C LEU A 139 1.18 -0.27 6.17
N VAL A 140 0.89 -1.29 5.38
CA VAL A 140 -0.22 -2.22 5.56
C VAL A 140 0.35 -3.54 6.09
N ASP A 141 0.22 -3.75 7.40
CA ASP A 141 0.80 -4.89 8.10
C ASP A 141 -0.19 -6.04 8.33
N LEU A 142 0.29 -7.29 8.23
CA LEU A 142 -0.47 -8.49 8.60
C LEU A 142 0.42 -9.52 9.31
N PRO A 143 -0.05 -10.16 10.40
CA PRO A 143 0.67 -11.26 11.01
C PRO A 143 0.96 -12.41 10.01
N PRO A 144 2.16 -13.02 10.06
CA PRO A 144 2.53 -14.13 9.19
C PRO A 144 1.56 -15.31 9.24
N ASP A 145 1.01 -15.62 10.42
CA ASP A 145 0.09 -16.75 10.59
C ASP A 145 -1.26 -16.49 9.90
N ASP A 146 -1.82 -15.28 10.06
CA ASP A 146 -3.06 -14.86 9.39
C ASP A 146 -2.93 -14.93 7.87
N LEU A 147 -1.78 -14.52 7.35
CA LEU A 147 -1.52 -14.56 5.93
C LEU A 147 -1.46 -15.99 5.40
N ARG A 148 -0.76 -16.88 6.10
CA ARG A 148 -0.69 -18.29 5.72
C ARG A 148 -2.07 -18.92 5.74
N GLN A 149 -2.88 -18.60 6.75
CA GLN A 149 -4.27 -19.02 6.78
C GLN A 149 -5.02 -18.55 5.53
N ARG A 150 -4.84 -17.30 5.12
CA ARG A 150 -5.49 -16.77 3.91
C ARG A 150 -5.01 -17.41 2.61
N LEU A 151 -3.74 -17.80 2.53
CA LEU A 151 -3.21 -18.58 1.41
C LEU A 151 -3.91 -19.94 1.35
N ASN A 152 -4.01 -20.64 2.48
CA ASN A 152 -4.70 -21.93 2.58
C ASN A 152 -6.20 -21.84 2.24
N GLU A 153 -6.83 -20.70 2.56
CA GLU A 153 -8.22 -20.41 2.22
C GLU A 153 -8.43 -19.96 0.76
N GLY A 154 -7.36 -19.91 -0.06
CA GLY A 154 -7.42 -19.47 -1.46
C GLY A 154 -7.72 -17.98 -1.64
N LYS A 155 -7.59 -17.18 -0.58
CA LYS A 155 -7.84 -15.72 -0.59
C LYS A 155 -6.65 -14.90 -1.06
N VAL A 156 -5.53 -15.57 -1.33
CA VAL A 156 -4.29 -15.01 -1.89
C VAL A 156 -4.07 -15.72 -3.23
N TYR A 157 -4.44 -15.05 -4.32
CA TYR A 157 -4.21 -15.58 -5.67
C TYR A 157 -2.87 -15.05 -6.21
N ILE A 158 -2.03 -15.97 -6.69
CA ILE A 158 -0.74 -15.66 -7.32
C ILE A 158 -0.79 -16.30 -8.70
N ALA A 159 -1.08 -15.49 -9.72
CA ALA A 159 -1.15 -15.95 -11.09
C ALA A 159 0.27 -16.36 -11.56
N GLY A 160 0.43 -17.56 -12.10
CA GLY A 160 1.58 -17.92 -12.94
C GLY A 160 2.90 -18.29 -12.24
N GLN A 161 2.93 -18.45 -10.91
CA GLN A 161 4.09 -19.01 -10.22
C GLN A 161 3.95 -20.53 -10.00
N ALA A 162 5.07 -21.25 -10.07
CA ALA A 162 5.10 -22.67 -9.73
C ALA A 162 4.70 -22.85 -8.26
N GLU A 163 3.74 -23.71 -7.99
CA GLU A 163 3.16 -23.98 -6.66
C GLU A 163 4.24 -24.20 -5.57
N ARG A 164 5.35 -24.85 -5.95
CA ARG A 164 6.52 -25.03 -5.08
C ARG A 164 7.24 -23.73 -4.71
N ALA A 165 7.43 -22.81 -5.66
CA ALA A 165 8.07 -21.52 -5.37
C ALA A 165 7.23 -20.69 -4.39
N ILE A 166 5.90 -20.79 -4.50
CA ILE A 166 4.95 -20.17 -3.57
C ILE A 166 5.09 -20.79 -2.18
N GLU A 167 5.03 -22.13 -2.05
CA GLU A 167 5.18 -22.79 -0.75
C GLU A 167 6.49 -22.42 -0.03
N HIS A 168 7.58 -22.29 -0.79
CA HIS A 168 8.86 -21.85 -0.26
C HIS A 168 8.84 -20.38 0.19
N PHE A 169 8.27 -19.48 -0.61
CA PHE A 169 8.17 -18.06 -0.27
C PHE A 169 7.32 -17.83 0.99
N PHE A 170 6.21 -18.54 1.15
CA PHE A 170 5.24 -18.37 2.24
C PHE A 170 5.57 -19.15 3.53
N ARG A 171 6.82 -19.59 3.69
CA ARG A 171 7.29 -20.15 4.96
C ARG A 171 7.24 -19.08 6.05
N LYS A 172 6.82 -19.48 7.26
CA LYS A 172 6.66 -18.56 8.40
C LYS A 172 7.91 -17.71 8.67
N GLY A 173 9.11 -18.31 8.60
CA GLY A 173 10.37 -17.59 8.78
C GLY A 173 10.58 -16.47 7.76
N ASN A 174 10.32 -16.76 6.48
CA ASN A 174 10.44 -15.78 5.40
C ASN A 174 9.47 -14.62 5.59
N LEU A 175 8.23 -14.92 5.96
CA LEU A 175 7.20 -13.91 6.21
C LEU A 175 7.52 -13.01 7.42
N ILE A 176 8.12 -13.57 8.47
CA ILE A 176 8.60 -12.80 9.63
C ILE A 176 9.72 -11.85 9.19
N ALA A 177 10.71 -12.35 8.45
CA ALA A 177 11.82 -11.54 7.97
C ALA A 177 11.36 -10.42 7.02
N LEU A 178 10.46 -10.73 6.07
CA LEU A 178 9.90 -9.73 5.15
C LEU A 178 9.08 -8.65 5.89
N ARG A 179 8.33 -9.04 6.93
CA ARG A 179 7.62 -8.09 7.80
C ARG A 179 8.59 -7.19 8.56
N GLU A 180 9.66 -7.76 9.11
CA GLU A 180 10.72 -6.99 9.79
C GLU A 180 11.40 -5.99 8.84
N LEU A 181 11.73 -6.41 7.62
CA LEU A 181 12.28 -5.52 6.59
C LEU A 181 11.31 -4.39 6.23
N ALA A 182 10.02 -4.68 6.09
CA ALA A 182 9.01 -3.65 5.80
C ALA A 182 8.88 -2.63 6.94
N LEU A 183 8.89 -3.10 8.20
CA LEU A 183 8.84 -2.23 9.37
C LEU A 183 10.09 -1.35 9.47
N ARG A 184 11.29 -1.94 9.30
CA ARG A 184 12.56 -1.21 9.31
C ARG A 184 12.61 -0.15 8.22
N ARG A 185 12.29 -0.50 6.98
CA ARG A 185 12.31 0.45 5.86
C ARG A 185 11.34 1.60 6.05
N THR A 186 10.17 1.32 6.63
CA THR A 186 9.20 2.36 6.96
C THR A 186 9.72 3.27 8.07
N ALA A 187 10.40 2.73 9.08
CA ALA A 187 11.01 3.50 10.17
C ALA A 187 12.16 4.38 9.67
N ASP A 188 13.08 3.84 8.87
CA ASP A 188 14.22 4.57 8.30
C ASP A 188 13.75 5.81 7.52
N ARG A 189 12.68 5.66 6.74
CA ARG A 189 12.06 6.76 6.02
C ARG A 189 11.48 7.83 6.94
N VAL A 190 10.79 7.44 8.02
CA VAL A 190 10.25 8.40 9.00
C VAL A 190 11.39 9.20 9.64
N ASP A 191 12.51 8.53 9.95
CA ASP A 191 13.71 9.20 10.48
C ASP A 191 14.30 10.19 9.47
N ASP A 192 14.38 9.84 8.19
CA ASP A 192 14.86 10.74 7.13
C ASP A 192 13.94 11.97 6.96
N GLN A 193 12.62 11.78 7.03
CA GLN A 193 11.65 12.87 7.03
C GLN A 193 11.83 13.78 8.27
N MET A 194 12.10 13.21 9.45
CA MET A 194 12.39 13.98 10.66
C MET A 194 13.70 14.76 10.55
N ARG A 195 14.74 14.20 9.94
CA ARG A 195 16.03 14.88 9.71
C ARG A 195 15.92 16.00 8.68
N ALA A 196 15.11 15.81 7.64
CA ALA A 196 14.82 16.82 6.64
C ALA A 196 13.92 17.95 7.17
N TRP A 197 13.22 17.75 8.30
CA TRP A 197 12.38 18.76 8.93
C TRP A 197 13.21 19.84 9.64
N PRO A 198 13.18 21.12 9.20
CA PRO A 198 14.01 22.20 9.77
C PRO A 198 13.74 22.51 11.26
N GLY A 199 12.65 21.98 11.82
CA GLY A 199 12.26 22.13 13.23
C GLY A 199 12.85 21.12 14.20
N ALA A 200 13.62 20.12 13.73
CA ALA A 200 14.27 19.11 14.59
C ALA A 200 15.53 19.64 15.33
N ARG A 201 15.76 20.95 15.36
CA ARG A 201 16.68 21.60 16.30
C ARG A 201 15.96 21.96 17.60
N ILE A 202 15.46 20.95 18.32
CA ILE A 202 15.07 21.16 19.72
C ILE A 202 16.35 21.18 20.57
N ARG A 203 16.78 22.39 20.93
CA ARG A 203 17.90 22.78 21.82
C ARG A 203 19.32 22.70 21.24
N ALA A 204 19.78 23.81 20.69
CA ALA A 204 20.91 24.58 21.23
C ALA A 204 21.21 25.78 20.33
N LYS A 205 20.64 26.94 20.65
CA LYS A 205 21.31 28.26 20.68
C LYS A 205 20.27 29.34 21.00
N LYS A 206 20.44 29.95 22.18
CA LYS A 206 19.85 31.24 22.55
C LYS A 206 20.41 32.32 21.60
N ASN A 207 19.55 33.30 21.29
CA ASN A 207 19.82 34.63 20.73
C ASN A 207 20.08 34.73 19.21
N ALA A 208 19.04 35.14 18.47
CA ALA A 208 19.11 36.14 17.41
C ALA A 208 17.68 36.60 17.03
N PRO A 209 17.37 37.91 16.99
CA PRO A 209 16.09 38.40 16.51
C PRO A 209 16.10 38.52 14.97
N GLY A 210 15.02 38.08 14.34
CA GLY A 210 14.71 38.42 12.95
C GLY A 210 15.12 37.38 11.91
N ALA A 211 14.31 36.33 11.75
CA ALA A 211 14.20 35.63 10.48
C ALA A 211 12.75 35.12 10.33
N ARG A 212 11.96 35.83 9.53
CA ARG A 212 10.66 35.34 9.06
C ARG A 212 10.90 34.12 8.17
N ILE A 213 10.65 32.92 8.68
CA ILE A 213 10.58 31.72 7.85
C ILE A 213 9.14 31.61 7.34
N ARG A 214 8.95 31.90 6.05
CA ARG A 214 7.69 31.65 5.34
C ARG A 214 7.45 30.13 5.30
N ALA A 215 6.44 29.66 6.03
CA ALA A 215 5.85 28.36 5.79
C ALA A 215 5.23 28.35 4.38
N LYS A 216 5.83 27.61 3.44
CA LYS A 216 5.17 27.24 2.18
C LYS A 216 4.70 25.79 2.27
N LYS A 217 3.46 25.60 2.70
CA LYS A 217 2.59 24.48 2.29
C LYS A 217 1.31 25.12 1.74
N LYS A 218 1.24 25.38 0.44
CA LYS A 218 0.05 26.00 -0.22
C LYS A 218 0.01 25.96 -1.76
N TYR A 219 0.79 25.14 -2.46
CA TYR A 219 0.84 25.18 -3.93
C TYR A 219 0.59 23.79 -4.50
N GLY A 220 -0.27 23.71 -5.52
CA GLY A 220 -0.67 22.49 -6.24
C GLY A 220 0.50 21.80 -6.94
N ILE A 221 1.37 21.24 -6.11
CA ILE A 221 2.38 20.26 -6.45
C ILE A 221 1.68 18.90 -6.29
N PRO A 222 1.75 18.04 -7.31
CA PRO A 222 1.14 16.72 -7.26
C PRO A 222 1.74 15.89 -6.13
N ALA A 223 0.88 15.19 -5.41
CA ALA A 223 1.24 14.35 -4.27
C ALA A 223 1.30 12.88 -4.68
N MET A 224 2.37 12.22 -4.25
CA MET A 224 2.55 10.78 -4.39
C MET A 224 2.38 10.09 -3.04
N ARG A 225 1.41 9.17 -2.94
CA ARG A 225 1.22 8.35 -1.74
C ARG A 225 1.37 6.86 -2.04
N PHE A 226 2.33 6.24 -1.37
CA PHE A 226 2.53 4.80 -1.37
C PHE A 226 1.68 4.12 -0.31
N TYR A 227 1.00 3.05 -0.70
CA TYR A 227 0.51 2.03 0.22
C TYR A 227 1.48 0.85 0.16
N CYS A 228 2.51 0.90 1.01
CA CYS A 228 3.48 -0.16 1.15
C CYS A 228 2.82 -1.32 1.90
N VAL A 229 2.66 -2.45 1.23
CA VAL A 229 2.20 -3.68 1.88
C VAL A 229 3.41 -4.32 2.55
N SER A 230 3.28 -4.68 3.82
CA SER A 230 4.29 -5.38 4.60
C SER A 230 4.68 -6.67 3.87
N GLY A 231 5.73 -6.59 3.06
CA GLY A 231 6.48 -7.66 2.42
C GLY A 231 5.75 -8.88 1.83
N ILE A 232 4.42 -8.91 1.71
CA ILE A 232 3.74 -10.15 1.43
C ILE A 232 2.63 -9.98 0.41
N THR A 233 3.04 -10.23 -0.84
CA THR A 233 2.25 -10.30 -2.08
C THR A 233 1.28 -9.14 -2.30
N PRO A 234 0.79 -8.93 -3.54
CA PRO A 234 -0.22 -7.90 -3.79
C PRO A 234 -1.59 -8.19 -3.13
N ALA A 235 -1.68 -9.17 -2.22
CA ALA A 235 -2.91 -9.60 -1.55
C ALA A 235 -3.33 -8.77 -0.32
N ALA A 236 -2.53 -7.83 0.20
CA ALA A 236 -2.93 -7.04 1.39
C ALA A 236 -3.77 -5.78 1.11
N LYS A 237 -4.15 -5.53 -0.15
CA LYS A 237 -4.70 -4.24 -0.64
C LYS A 237 -6.00 -3.72 0.04
N ASN A 238 -6.66 -4.51 0.90
CA ASN A 238 -8.00 -4.22 1.44
C ASN A 238 -8.18 -4.23 2.97
N TRP A 239 -7.11 -4.11 3.78
CA TRP A 239 -7.24 -4.42 5.23
C TRP A 239 -7.46 -3.26 6.20
N CYS A 240 -7.79 -2.06 5.71
CA CYS A 240 -8.36 -0.99 6.55
C CYS A 240 -9.87 -0.85 6.31
N VAL A 241 -10.65 -1.82 6.79
CA VAL A 241 -12.06 -1.58 7.15
C VAL A 241 -12.04 -1.18 8.63
N PRO A 242 -12.58 -0.01 9.03
CA PRO A 242 -12.69 0.31 10.44
C PRO A 242 -13.52 -0.79 11.11
N ARG A 243 -12.95 -1.45 12.14
CA ARG A 243 -13.78 -2.17 13.13
C ARG A 243 -14.88 -1.19 13.55
N ARG A 244 -16.14 -1.61 13.39
CA ARG A 244 -17.38 -0.88 13.69
C ARG A 244 -17.15 0.37 14.55
N VAL A 245 -17.41 1.53 13.96
CA VAL A 245 -17.61 2.76 14.72
C VAL A 245 -18.78 2.50 15.66
N TRP A 246 -18.50 2.46 16.96
CA TRP A 246 -19.53 2.55 17.98
C TRP A 246 -20.21 3.92 17.81
N PRO A 247 -21.54 4.01 17.71
CA PRO A 247 -22.19 5.30 17.54
C PRO A 247 -21.91 6.20 18.75
N PRO A 248 -21.65 7.50 18.55
CA PRO A 248 -21.47 8.42 19.66
C PRO A 248 -22.83 8.66 20.32
N GLY A 249 -22.93 8.38 21.61
CA GLY A 249 -24.03 8.87 22.44
C GLY A 249 -24.88 7.80 23.12
N SER A 250 -24.48 7.41 24.33
CA SER A 250 -25.39 7.46 25.47
C SER A 250 -24.56 7.47 26.75
N ALA A 251 -24.56 8.62 27.41
CA ALA A 251 -24.16 8.69 28.80
C ALA A 251 -25.11 7.81 29.61
N ALA A 252 -24.58 6.78 30.25
CA ALA A 252 -25.25 6.08 31.34
C ALA A 252 -24.28 6.08 32.53
N SER A 253 -24.58 6.99 33.44
CA SER A 253 -24.14 7.01 34.83
C SER A 253 -24.23 5.62 35.46
N GLY A 254 -23.16 5.17 36.12
CA GLY A 254 -23.19 4.02 37.03
C GLY A 254 -21.98 3.11 36.88
N THR A 255 -20.93 3.39 37.64
CA THR A 255 -19.96 2.35 38.01
C THR A 255 -20.64 1.32 38.92
N PRO A 256 -20.36 0.03 38.72
CA PRO A 256 -19.74 -0.71 39.81
C PRO A 256 -18.49 -1.45 39.33
N SER A 257 -17.43 -1.36 40.14
CA SER A 257 -16.15 -2.01 39.94
C SER A 257 -16.30 -3.55 39.94
N MET A 258 -16.00 -4.20 38.82
CA MET A 258 -15.79 -5.66 38.77
C MET A 258 -14.33 -6.00 38.44
N SER A 259 -13.78 -6.94 39.20
CA SER A 259 -12.37 -7.35 39.12
C SER A 259 -12.09 -8.25 37.90
N LYS A 260 -10.84 -8.28 37.43
CA LYS A 260 -10.38 -9.01 36.23
C LYS A 260 -10.77 -10.51 36.22
N ARG A 261 -11.00 -11.15 37.38
CA ARG A 261 -11.39 -12.57 37.46
C ARG A 261 -12.83 -12.84 37.01
N GLN A 262 -13.76 -11.91 37.22
CA GLN A 262 -15.16 -12.09 36.83
C GLN A 262 -15.38 -12.01 35.31
N ARG A 263 -14.53 -11.26 34.59
CA ARG A 263 -14.56 -11.20 33.12
C ARG A 263 -14.18 -12.51 32.44
N TYR A 264 -13.28 -13.29 33.04
CA TYR A 264 -12.82 -14.55 32.44
C TYR A 264 -13.85 -15.69 32.55
N THR A 265 -14.70 -15.68 33.57
CA THR A 265 -15.72 -16.71 33.78
C THR A 265 -16.91 -16.57 32.83
N ALA A 266 -17.25 -15.34 32.41
CA ALA A 266 -18.30 -15.09 31.42
C ALA A 266 -17.94 -15.57 30.02
N TYR A 267 -16.66 -15.50 29.63
CA TYR A 267 -16.19 -15.94 28.31
C TYR A 267 -16.14 -17.47 28.15
N ARG A 268 -16.02 -18.21 29.26
CA ARG A 268 -15.97 -19.67 29.23
C ARG A 268 -17.36 -20.33 29.12
N LYS A 269 -18.42 -19.65 29.58
CA LYS A 269 -19.80 -20.15 29.49
C LYS A 269 -20.45 -20.02 28.10
N SER A 270 -19.87 -19.23 27.18
CA SER A 270 -20.46 -19.03 25.85
C SER A 270 -19.99 -20.02 24.78
N ASN A 271 -19.02 -20.89 25.08
CA ASN A 271 -18.45 -21.84 24.11
C ASN A 271 -18.87 -23.30 24.33
N ASP A 272 -19.70 -23.60 25.33
CA ASP A 272 -20.27 -24.94 25.54
C ASP A 272 -21.77 -24.93 25.15
N GLY A 273 -22.08 -25.43 23.95
CA GLY A 273 -23.44 -25.71 23.47
C GLY A 273 -23.47 -26.24 22.02
N PRO A 274 -24.36 -27.18 21.67
CA PRO A 274 -23.92 -28.50 21.23
C PRO A 274 -24.30 -28.92 19.80
N PHE A 275 -23.57 -29.93 19.31
CA PHE A 275 -23.75 -30.74 18.08
C PHE A 275 -23.55 -30.05 16.72
#